data_AF-C5LYA5-F1
#
_entry.id   AF-C5LYA5-F1
#
_cell.length_a   1.000
_cell.length_b   1.000
_cell.length_c   1.000
_cell.angle_alpha   90.00
_cell.angle_beta   90.00
_cell.angle_gamma   90.00
#
_symmetry.space_group_name_H-M   'P 1'
#
loop_
_entity.id
_entity.type
_entity.pdbx_description
1 polymer ?
#
loop_
_entity_poly.entity_id
_entity_poly.type
_entity_poly.pdbx_seq_one_letter_code
_entity_poly.pdbx_strand_id
1 'polypeptide(L)'
;MARAASQTTYIQGSATCLLGFLSPFTGVLHTCNIGDSCFLVYRSEKQQTLYRSKEQLRAFNLPYQIGPANPDLPLLSGEVDEIQLADGDKVVFATDGLWDNLYDEDICSVIQGTADDVDGACQSLAEQAYRNSRDKTHYSPFSKRAEEFFGRRIHIGGKPDDISIVVAEVKRRPFGSILGAHTTQFSENDDCLPSPRTLAQLKFSVADAF
;
A
#
# COMPACT_ATOMS: atom_id res chain seq x y z
N MET A 1 -9.09 -15.26 7.91
CA MET A 1 -7.75 -15.74 8.27
C MET A 1 -7.28 -15.24 9.64
N ALA A 2 -7.53 -13.99 10.05
CA ALA A 2 -7.11 -13.48 11.37
C ALA A 2 -7.69 -14.24 12.60
N ARG A 3 -8.95 -14.71 12.53
CA ARG A 3 -9.57 -15.52 13.61
C ARG A 3 -9.02 -16.95 13.73
N ALA A 4 -8.41 -17.50 12.67
CA ALA A 4 -7.89 -18.87 12.68
C ALA A 4 -6.48 -18.94 13.30
N ALA A 5 -5.66 -17.89 13.10
CA ALA A 5 -4.33 -17.81 13.71
C ALA A 5 -4.39 -17.54 15.23
N SER A 6 -5.35 -16.73 15.71
CA SER A 6 -5.47 -16.42 17.14
C SER A 6 -6.01 -17.56 18.01
N GLN A 7 -6.67 -18.56 17.41
CA GLN A 7 -7.27 -19.69 18.15
C GLN A 7 -6.27 -20.82 18.45
N THR A 8 -5.06 -20.78 17.87
CA THR A 8 -4.08 -21.87 17.97
C THR A 8 -2.83 -21.51 18.77
N THR A 9 -2.63 -20.23 19.11
CA THR A 9 -1.47 -19.78 19.91
C THR A 9 -1.92 -18.80 21.01
N TYR A 10 -1.57 -19.10 22.26
CA TYR A 10 -1.86 -18.25 23.44
C TYR A 10 -0.81 -17.12 23.55
N ILE A 11 -0.46 -16.48 22.43
CA ILE A 11 0.52 -15.40 22.41
C ILE A 11 -0.26 -14.09 22.35
N GLN A 12 -0.07 -13.24 23.36
CA GLN A 12 -0.65 -11.90 23.38
C GLN A 12 0.03 -11.03 22.33
N GLY A 13 -0.76 -10.23 21.61
CA GLY A 13 -0.26 -9.31 20.60
C GLY A 13 -1.40 -8.69 19.80
N SER A 14 -1.07 -7.65 19.05
CA SER A 14 -1.96 -6.97 18.12
C SER A 14 -1.18 -6.52 16.89
N ALA A 15 -1.89 -6.30 15.79
CA ALA A 15 -1.28 -5.84 14.54
C ALA A 15 -2.24 -4.90 13.81
N THR A 16 -1.66 -3.98 13.05
CA THR A 16 -2.36 -3.31 11.96
C THR A 16 -2.37 -4.25 10.75
N CYS A 17 -3.25 -3.99 9.79
CA CYS A 17 -3.39 -4.82 8.60
C CYS A 17 -3.98 -4.02 7.45
N LEU A 18 -3.27 -3.99 6.32
CA LEU A 18 -3.75 -3.44 5.07
C LEU A 18 -3.73 -4.53 4.00
N LEU A 19 -4.89 -4.79 3.39
CA LEU A 19 -5.08 -5.75 2.31
C LEU A 19 -5.49 -5.03 1.03
N GLY A 20 -4.92 -5.44 -0.10
CA GLY A 20 -5.31 -4.98 -1.44
C GLY A 20 -5.64 -6.16 -2.36
N PHE A 21 -6.70 -6.02 -3.15
CA PHE A 21 -7.14 -6.98 -4.17
C PHE A 21 -7.47 -6.26 -5.47
N LEU A 22 -6.72 -6.54 -6.54
CA LEU A 22 -7.02 -6.03 -7.87
C LEU A 22 -7.94 -6.99 -8.61
N SER A 23 -9.13 -6.52 -8.98
CA SER A 23 -10.02 -7.25 -9.88
C SER A 23 -9.43 -7.26 -11.30
N PRO A 24 -9.06 -8.43 -11.87
CA PRO A 24 -8.39 -8.48 -13.18
C PRO A 24 -9.27 -7.99 -14.32
N PHE A 25 -10.59 -8.18 -14.20
CA PHE A 25 -11.55 -7.82 -15.25
C PHE A 25 -11.89 -6.34 -15.22
N THR A 26 -12.16 -5.79 -14.03
CA THR A 26 -12.58 -4.39 -13.92
C THR A 26 -11.39 -3.43 -13.78
N GLY A 27 -10.23 -3.93 -13.34
CA GLY A 27 -9.08 -3.10 -12.98
C GLY A 27 -9.32 -2.24 -11.72
N VAL A 28 -10.36 -2.57 -10.94
CA VAL A 28 -10.63 -1.90 -9.65
C VAL A 28 -9.78 -2.55 -8.57
N LEU A 29 -9.02 -1.73 -7.85
CA LEU A 29 -8.34 -2.11 -6.63
C LEU A 29 -9.31 -1.93 -5.46
N HIS A 30 -9.63 -3.03 -4.79
CA HIS A 30 -10.36 -3.02 -3.52
C HIS A 30 -9.34 -3.13 -2.38
N THR A 31 -9.47 -2.31 -1.35
CA THR A 31 -8.62 -2.38 -0.16
C THR A 31 -9.43 -2.51 1.11
N CYS A 32 -8.81 -3.03 2.16
CA CYS A 32 -9.37 -3.02 3.51
C CYS A 32 -8.22 -2.78 4.50
N ASN A 33 -8.32 -1.68 5.26
CA ASN A 33 -7.32 -1.25 6.22
C ASN A 33 -7.86 -1.34 7.64
N ILE A 34 -7.02 -1.80 8.57
CA ILE A 34 -7.16 -1.58 10.01
C ILE A 34 -5.84 -1.09 10.55
N GLY A 35 -5.82 0.17 11.00
CA GLY A 35 -4.65 0.82 11.57
C GLY A 35 -4.04 1.89 10.66
N ASP A 36 -2.76 2.13 10.82
CA ASP A 36 -2.02 3.25 10.20
C ASP A 36 -1.09 2.83 9.06
N SER A 37 -1.09 1.56 8.68
CA SER A 37 -0.64 1.17 7.35
C SER A 37 -1.47 1.91 6.29
N CYS A 38 -0.85 2.26 5.18
CA CYS A 38 -1.46 3.09 4.16
C CYS A 38 -1.02 2.70 2.75
N PHE A 39 -1.72 3.26 1.76
CA PHE A 39 -1.30 3.18 0.37
C PHE A 39 -1.46 4.50 -0.40
N LEU A 40 -0.64 4.64 -1.43
CA LEU A 40 -0.65 5.75 -2.38
C LEU A 40 -0.75 5.20 -3.80
N VAL A 41 -1.63 5.79 -4.61
CA VAL A 41 -1.75 5.49 -6.05
C VAL A 41 -1.17 6.66 -6.84
N TYR A 42 -0.16 6.38 -7.64
CA TYR A 42 0.52 7.33 -8.51
C TYR A 42 0.23 7.02 -9.98
N ARG A 43 -0.22 8.03 -10.74
CA ARG A 43 -0.49 7.90 -12.18
C ARG A 43 0.66 8.50 -12.99
N SER A 44 1.47 7.61 -13.57
CA SER A 44 2.68 7.97 -14.34
C SER A 44 2.39 8.94 -15.50
N GLU A 45 1.30 8.74 -16.24
CA GLU A 45 0.90 9.59 -17.39
C GLU A 45 0.68 11.06 -16.99
N LYS A 46 0.05 11.29 -15.82
CA LYS A 46 -0.29 12.63 -15.31
C LYS A 46 0.78 13.19 -14.37
N GLN A 47 1.79 12.40 -14.09
CA GLN A 47 2.83 12.67 -13.10
C GLN A 47 2.32 13.13 -11.72
N GLN A 48 1.23 12.53 -11.23
CA GLN A 48 0.59 12.97 -9.99
C GLN A 48 0.05 11.81 -9.15
N THR A 49 -0.10 12.07 -7.85
CA THR A 49 -0.88 11.22 -6.95
C THR A 49 -2.36 11.27 -7.34
N LEU A 50 -2.93 10.09 -7.60
CA LEU A 50 -4.36 9.91 -7.85
C LEU A 50 -5.12 9.74 -6.52
N TYR A 51 -4.54 9.01 -5.58
CA TYR A 51 -5.16 8.69 -4.31
C TYR A 51 -4.11 8.47 -3.22
N ARG A 52 -4.43 8.88 -2.00
CA ARG A 52 -3.69 8.58 -0.77
C ARG A 52 -4.72 8.14 0.26
N SER A 53 -4.59 6.93 0.79
CA SER A 53 -5.49 6.42 1.83
C SER A 53 -5.36 7.24 3.09
N LYS A 54 -6.33 7.13 4.01
CA LYS A 54 -6.22 7.73 5.33
C LYS A 54 -5.65 6.71 6.31
N GLU A 55 -5.01 7.22 7.35
CA GLU A 55 -4.66 6.39 8.50
C GLU A 55 -5.87 6.21 9.39
N GLN A 56 -6.03 5.01 9.92
CA GLN A 56 -7.07 4.70 10.88
C GLN A 56 -6.53 4.77 12.30
N LEU A 57 -6.70 5.93 12.94
CA LEU A 57 -6.21 6.24 14.28
C LEU A 57 -7.34 6.52 15.26
N ARG A 58 -7.19 6.08 16.52
CA ARG A 58 -8.04 6.50 17.65
C ARG A 58 -7.58 7.81 18.25
N ALA A 59 -6.27 8.01 18.28
CA ALA A 59 -5.58 9.20 18.73
C ALA A 59 -4.20 9.24 18.05
N PHE A 60 -3.45 10.32 18.26
CA PHE A 60 -2.08 10.44 17.74
C PHE A 60 -1.24 9.22 18.12
N ASN A 61 -0.67 8.54 17.12
CA ASN A 61 0.16 7.34 17.28
C ASN A 61 -0.53 6.20 18.05
N LEU A 62 -1.86 6.11 17.95
CA LEU A 62 -2.67 5.03 18.52
C LEU A 62 -3.60 4.45 17.44
N PRO A 63 -3.10 3.51 16.62
CA PRO A 63 -3.89 2.92 15.55
C PRO A 63 -4.98 1.98 16.04
N TYR A 64 -5.94 1.70 15.16
CA TYR A 64 -6.82 0.54 15.29
C TYR A 64 -6.02 -0.74 15.04
N GLN A 65 -6.33 -1.83 15.75
CA GLN A 65 -5.50 -3.03 15.69
C GLN A 65 -6.29 -4.32 15.87
N ILE A 66 -5.96 -5.34 15.08
CA ILE A 66 -6.50 -6.69 15.18
C ILE A 66 -5.72 -7.46 16.25
N GLY A 67 -6.40 -8.16 17.15
CA GLY A 67 -5.74 -9.04 18.13
C GLY A 67 -6.74 -9.78 19.03
N PRO A 68 -6.31 -10.83 19.76
CA PRO A 68 -7.20 -11.62 20.60
C PRO A 68 -7.87 -10.82 21.72
N ALA A 69 -7.18 -9.80 22.23
CA ALA A 69 -7.65 -8.91 23.29
C ALA A 69 -8.16 -7.56 22.77
N ASN A 70 -8.12 -7.32 21.45
CA ASN A 70 -8.59 -6.07 20.86
C ASN A 70 -10.04 -6.18 20.39
N PRO A 71 -10.85 -5.12 20.60
CA PRO A 71 -12.24 -5.11 20.19
C PRO A 71 -12.42 -4.86 18.68
N ASP A 72 -11.35 -4.47 17.97
CA ASP A 72 -11.44 -4.15 16.55
C ASP A 72 -11.58 -5.40 15.68
N LEU A 73 -12.65 -5.41 14.88
CA LEU A 73 -13.00 -6.52 14.03
C LEU A 73 -12.91 -6.09 12.57
N PRO A 74 -12.24 -6.85 11.68
CA PRO A 74 -12.14 -6.52 10.25
C PRO A 74 -13.44 -6.15 9.56
N LEU A 75 -14.52 -6.86 9.87
CA LEU A 75 -15.82 -6.63 9.24
C LEU A 75 -16.51 -5.33 9.70
N LEU A 76 -16.15 -4.80 10.89
CA LEU A 76 -16.84 -3.66 11.50
C LEU A 76 -15.96 -2.40 11.54
N SER A 77 -14.66 -2.59 11.78
CA SER A 77 -13.68 -1.52 11.91
C SER A 77 -12.91 -1.28 10.61
N GLY A 78 -12.95 -2.17 9.61
CA GLY A 78 -12.14 -1.99 8.40
C GLY A 78 -12.54 -0.76 7.57
N GLU A 79 -11.58 0.07 7.20
CA GLU A 79 -11.76 1.11 6.18
C GLU A 79 -11.57 0.49 4.80
N VAL A 80 -12.55 0.64 3.90
CA VAL A 80 -12.56 0.01 2.58
C VAL A 80 -12.55 1.09 1.51
N ASP A 81 -11.61 0.99 0.58
CA ASP A 81 -11.55 1.85 -0.60
C ASP A 81 -11.66 1.04 -1.89
N GLU A 82 -12.25 1.67 -2.92
CA GLU A 82 -12.30 1.15 -4.29
C GLU A 82 -11.72 2.18 -5.26
N ILE A 83 -10.65 1.81 -5.96
CA ILE A 83 -9.93 2.72 -6.85
C ILE A 83 -9.82 2.11 -8.23
N GLN A 84 -10.35 2.80 -9.25
CA GLN A 84 -10.17 2.40 -10.64
C GLN A 84 -8.73 2.68 -11.09
N LEU A 85 -7.98 1.60 -11.35
CA LEU A 85 -6.61 1.69 -11.85
C LEU A 85 -6.56 1.57 -13.39
N ALA A 86 -5.61 2.29 -13.97
CA ALA A 86 -5.24 2.26 -15.38
C ALA A 86 -3.91 1.53 -15.58
N ASP A 87 -3.58 1.21 -16.83
CA ASP A 87 -2.27 0.65 -17.18
C ASP A 87 -1.15 1.65 -16.81
N GLY A 88 -0.06 1.16 -16.22
CA GLY A 88 1.07 1.97 -15.76
C GLY A 88 0.86 2.76 -14.47
N ASP A 89 -0.33 2.68 -13.85
CA ASP A 89 -0.54 3.18 -12.48
C ASP A 89 0.33 2.37 -11.51
N LYS A 90 0.93 3.06 -10.56
CA LYS A 90 1.77 2.47 -9.52
C LYS A 90 1.09 2.65 -8.17
N VAL A 91 1.11 1.60 -7.36
CA VAL A 91 0.52 1.59 -6.02
C VAL A 91 1.62 1.25 -5.03
N VAL A 92 1.79 2.11 -4.03
CA VAL A 92 2.73 1.91 -2.93
C VAL A 92 1.91 1.58 -1.69
N PHE A 93 1.98 0.35 -1.21
CA PHE A 93 1.48 -0.05 0.10
C PHE A 93 2.64 -0.03 1.09
N ALA A 94 2.45 0.49 2.30
CA ALA A 94 3.48 0.43 3.32
C ALA A 94 2.94 0.54 4.75
N THR A 95 3.76 0.12 5.71
CA THR A 95 3.59 0.41 7.15
C THR A 95 3.86 1.87 7.46
N ASP A 96 3.49 2.32 8.67
CA ASP A 96 3.77 3.66 9.18
C ASP A 96 5.26 4.01 9.18
N GLY A 97 6.15 3.02 9.31
CA GLY A 97 7.60 3.20 9.16
C GLY A 97 8.02 3.97 7.88
N LEU A 98 7.30 3.82 6.76
CA LEU A 98 7.49 4.66 5.58
C LEU A 98 6.87 6.05 5.78
N TRP A 99 5.57 6.09 6.09
CA TRP A 99 4.76 7.30 6.09
C TRP A 99 5.14 8.32 7.17
N ASP A 100 5.78 7.85 8.25
CA ASP A 100 6.29 8.69 9.32
C ASP A 100 7.60 9.38 8.97
N ASN A 101 8.32 8.89 7.96
CA ASN A 101 9.70 9.26 7.67
C ASN A 101 9.93 9.79 6.24
N LEU A 102 8.93 9.73 5.37
CA LEU A 102 8.97 10.32 4.02
C LEU A 102 7.69 11.08 3.71
N TYR A 103 7.83 12.25 3.11
CA TYR A 103 6.69 13.00 2.59
C TYR A 103 6.19 12.39 1.27
N ASP A 104 4.90 12.57 0.98
CA ASP A 104 4.28 12.05 -0.25
C ASP A 104 5.02 12.56 -1.51
N GLU A 105 5.53 13.80 -1.48
CA GLU A 105 6.31 14.39 -2.57
C GLU A 105 7.65 13.66 -2.81
N ASP A 106 8.32 13.25 -1.73
CA ASP A 106 9.57 12.49 -1.81
C ASP A 106 9.31 11.09 -2.37
N ILE A 107 8.24 10.44 -1.91
CA ILE A 107 7.79 9.13 -2.41
C ILE A 107 7.50 9.21 -3.91
N CYS A 108 6.75 10.23 -4.33
CA CYS A 108 6.44 10.46 -5.75
C CYS A 108 7.70 10.71 -6.58
N SER A 109 8.67 11.45 -6.04
CA SER A 109 9.94 11.74 -6.71
C SER A 109 10.75 10.46 -6.95
N VAL A 110 10.78 9.54 -5.98
CA VAL A 110 11.42 8.22 -6.14
C VAL A 110 10.72 7.42 -7.23
N ILE A 111 9.39 7.30 -7.16
CA ILE A 111 8.59 6.56 -8.13
C ILE A 111 8.78 7.10 -9.56
N GLN A 112 8.88 8.42 -9.72
CA GLN A 112 9.19 9.07 -10.99
C GLN A 112 10.60 8.74 -11.49
N GLY A 113 11.60 8.85 -10.61
CA GLY A 113 13.00 8.64 -10.94
C GLY A 113 13.33 7.21 -11.38
N THR A 114 12.58 6.23 -10.91
CA THR A 114 12.78 4.80 -11.24
C THR A 114 11.94 4.34 -12.42
N ALA A 115 11.00 5.15 -12.92
CA ALA A 115 10.12 4.79 -14.03
C ALA A 115 9.50 3.38 -13.85
N ASP A 116 9.77 2.43 -14.73
CA ASP A 116 9.18 1.06 -14.70
C ASP A 116 9.96 0.06 -13.82
N ASP A 117 11.03 0.52 -13.17
CA ASP A 117 11.82 -0.26 -12.21
C ASP A 117 11.16 -0.27 -10.82
N VAL A 118 10.17 -1.15 -10.68
CA VAL A 118 9.43 -1.38 -9.44
C VAL A 118 10.35 -1.87 -8.31
N ASP A 119 11.38 -2.65 -8.62
CA ASP A 119 12.30 -3.21 -7.63
C ASP A 119 13.20 -2.09 -7.08
N GLY A 120 13.80 -1.29 -7.97
CA GLY A 120 14.59 -0.13 -7.61
C GLY A 120 13.78 0.93 -6.85
N ALA A 121 12.52 1.15 -7.22
CA ALA A 121 11.62 2.05 -6.49
C ALA A 121 11.42 1.57 -5.04
N CYS A 122 11.06 0.30 -4.88
CA CYS A 122 10.75 -0.29 -3.59
C CYS A 122 11.97 -0.25 -2.65
N GLN A 123 13.14 -0.63 -3.15
CA GLN A 123 14.40 -0.58 -2.39
C GLN A 123 14.80 0.86 -2.03
N SER A 124 14.68 1.79 -2.97
CA SER A 124 15.03 3.21 -2.74
C SER A 124 14.13 3.85 -1.69
N LEU A 125 12.84 3.52 -1.67
CA LEU A 125 11.91 3.99 -0.64
C LEU A 125 12.28 3.43 0.73
N ALA A 126 12.56 2.13 0.85
CA ALA A 126 12.94 1.50 2.11
C ALA A 126 14.24 2.11 2.67
N GLU A 127 15.25 2.29 1.82
CA GLU A 127 16.54 2.88 2.22
C GLU A 127 16.42 4.35 2.63
N GLN A 128 15.56 5.12 1.97
CA GLN A 128 15.33 6.52 2.35
C GLN A 128 14.55 6.63 3.65
N ALA A 129 13.47 5.86 3.80
CA ALA A 129 12.69 5.79 5.03
C ALA A 129 13.58 5.40 6.22
N TYR A 130 14.43 4.38 6.05
CA TYR A 130 15.36 3.92 7.09
C TYR A 130 16.40 4.97 7.48
N ARG A 131 16.96 5.68 6.49
CA ARG A 131 17.92 6.76 6.77
C ARG A 131 17.25 7.91 7.52
N ASN A 132 16.07 8.33 7.07
CA ASN A 132 15.33 9.43 7.67
C ASN A 132 14.84 9.07 9.08
N SER A 133 14.43 7.83 9.32
CA SER A 133 13.97 7.36 10.64
C SER A 133 15.05 7.48 11.72
N ARG A 134 16.32 7.38 11.32
CA ARG A 134 17.49 7.48 12.21
C ARG A 134 18.07 8.89 12.31
N ASP A 135 17.62 9.81 11.44
CA ASP A 135 18.05 11.21 11.48
C ASP A 135 17.30 11.97 12.57
N LYS A 136 18.01 12.32 13.65
CA LYS A 136 17.48 13.05 14.80
C LYS A 136 17.18 14.53 14.52
N THR A 137 17.57 15.02 13.35
CA THR A 137 17.37 16.42 12.93
C THR A 137 16.34 16.57 11.83
N HIS A 138 15.93 15.47 11.20
CA HIS A 138 14.91 15.46 10.16
C HIS A 138 13.56 15.93 10.71
N TYR A 139 13.00 16.98 10.11
CA TYR A 139 11.61 17.35 10.38
C TYR A 139 10.70 16.41 9.60
N SER A 140 10.42 15.26 10.21
CA SER A 140 9.68 14.16 9.60
C SER A 140 8.18 14.43 9.52
N PRO A 141 7.43 13.72 8.65
CA PRO A 141 5.98 13.68 8.72
C PRO A 141 5.46 13.39 10.13
N PHE A 142 6.06 12.45 10.86
CA PHE A 142 5.70 12.17 12.26
C PHE A 142 5.89 13.39 13.17
N SER A 143 7.06 14.04 13.11
CA SER A 143 7.36 15.27 13.86
C SER A 143 6.33 16.37 13.59
N LYS A 144 5.98 16.57 12.31
CA LYS A 144 4.98 17.55 11.89
C LYS A 144 3.61 17.24 12.49
N ARG A 145 3.16 15.99 12.39
CA ARG A 145 1.86 15.56 12.94
C ARG A 145 1.80 15.64 14.47
N ALA A 146 2.92 15.34 15.15
CA ALA A 146 3.04 15.53 16.59
C ALA A 146 2.88 17.02 16.96
N GLU A 147 3.59 17.90 16.26
CA GLU A 147 3.50 19.34 16.49
C GLU A 147 2.07 19.88 16.27
N GLU A 148 1.40 19.44 15.20
CA GLU A 148 0.01 19.80 14.90
C GLU A 148 -0.97 19.30 15.98
N PHE A 149 -0.83 18.04 16.43
CA PHE A 149 -1.73 17.46 17.42
C PHE A 149 -1.59 18.09 18.81
N PHE A 150 -0.35 18.35 19.25
CA PHE A 150 -0.08 18.90 20.59
C PHE A 150 -0.04 20.43 20.62
N GLY A 151 -0.12 21.10 19.47
CA GLY A 151 -0.06 22.56 19.33
C GLY A 151 1.29 23.17 19.69
N ARG A 152 2.35 22.35 19.79
CA ARG A 152 3.73 22.75 20.08
C ARG A 152 4.70 21.67 19.63
N ARG A 153 5.91 22.06 19.27
CA ARG A 153 6.96 21.12 18.89
C ARG A 153 7.44 20.32 20.10
N ILE A 154 6.94 19.09 20.24
CA ILE A 154 7.35 18.14 21.29
C ILE A 154 8.35 17.08 20.80
N HIS A 155 8.46 16.91 19.49
CA HIS A 155 9.30 15.90 18.84
C HIS A 155 10.00 16.51 17.62
N ILE A 156 11.25 16.12 17.40
CA ILE A 156 12.05 16.45 16.21
C ILE A 156 12.90 15.21 15.88
N GLY A 157 13.07 14.95 14.58
CA GLY A 157 13.74 13.76 14.07
C GLY A 157 12.79 12.79 13.38
N GLY A 158 13.36 11.75 12.78
CA GLY A 158 12.62 10.58 12.33
C GLY A 158 12.08 9.73 13.49
N LYS A 159 11.16 8.83 13.15
CA LYS A 159 10.61 7.81 14.03
C LYS A 159 11.14 6.43 13.59
N PRO A 160 12.12 5.85 14.31
CA PRO A 160 12.55 4.48 14.08
C PRO A 160 11.40 3.50 14.29
N ASP A 161 11.09 2.71 13.27
CA ASP A 161 10.03 1.68 13.28
C ASP A 161 10.34 0.61 12.23
N ASP A 162 9.61 -0.50 12.26
CA ASP A 162 9.69 -1.54 11.24
C ASP A 162 9.12 -1.02 9.91
N ILE A 163 9.90 -1.11 8.84
CA ILE A 163 9.52 -0.62 7.52
C ILE A 163 9.23 -1.81 6.62
N SER A 164 8.01 -1.93 6.13
CA SER A 164 7.63 -2.87 5.07
C SER A 164 6.91 -2.13 3.95
N ILE A 165 7.34 -2.35 2.71
CA ILE A 165 6.84 -1.64 1.52
C ILE A 165 6.55 -2.66 0.43
N VAL A 166 5.42 -2.48 -0.26
CA VAL A 166 5.11 -3.12 -1.53
C VAL A 166 4.90 -2.04 -2.58
N VAL A 167 5.68 -2.06 -3.65
CA VAL A 167 5.43 -1.24 -4.84
C VAL A 167 4.87 -2.15 -5.92
N ALA A 168 3.73 -1.81 -6.48
CA ALA A 168 3.07 -2.59 -7.52
C ALA A 168 2.73 -1.70 -8.71
N GLU A 169 3.00 -2.17 -9.92
CA GLU A 169 2.62 -1.53 -11.16
C GLU A 169 1.52 -2.34 -11.86
N VAL A 170 0.47 -1.65 -12.28
CA VAL A 170 -0.61 -2.25 -13.07
C VAL A 170 -0.17 -2.42 -14.51
N LYS A 171 -0.26 -3.65 -15.02
CA LYS A 171 -0.08 -3.98 -16.43
C LYS A 171 -1.36 -4.60 -16.98
N ARG A 172 -1.91 -4.04 -18.05
CA ARG A 172 -3.05 -4.59 -18.79
C ARG A 172 -2.55 -5.42 -19.97
N ARG A 173 -2.91 -6.70 -20.00
CA ARG A 173 -2.45 -7.65 -21.03
C ARG A 173 -3.63 -8.30 -21.75
N PRO A 174 -3.55 -8.53 -23.07
CA PRO A 174 -4.59 -9.25 -23.79
C PRO A 174 -4.86 -10.62 -23.16
N PHE A 175 -6.13 -11.01 -23.09
CA PHE A 175 -6.56 -12.27 -22.43
C PHE A 175 -5.77 -13.49 -22.92
N GLY A 176 -5.56 -13.62 -24.24
CA GLY A 176 -4.82 -14.74 -24.85
C GLY A 176 -3.33 -14.81 -24.49
N SER A 177 -2.71 -13.71 -24.04
CA SER A 177 -1.29 -13.69 -23.67
C SER A 177 -1.00 -14.23 -22.27
N ILE A 178 -2.03 -14.40 -21.43
CA ILE A 178 -1.90 -14.80 -20.03
C ILE A 178 -1.96 -16.32 -19.85
N LEU A 179 -2.62 -17.05 -20.76
CA LEU A 179 -2.87 -18.48 -20.62
C LEU A 179 -1.70 -19.40 -21.04
N GLY A 180 -0.61 -18.87 -21.61
CA GLY A 180 0.49 -19.69 -22.13
C GLY A 180 0.07 -20.59 -23.30
N ALA A 181 1.05 -21.10 -24.05
CA ALA A 181 0.86 -21.77 -25.36
C ALA A 181 0.11 -23.12 -25.34
N HIS A 182 -0.62 -23.45 -24.28
CA HIS A 182 -1.41 -24.69 -24.18
C HIS A 182 -2.75 -24.44 -23.51
N THR A 183 -3.70 -23.80 -24.20
CA THR A 183 -5.14 -24.09 -24.06
C THR A 183 -5.86 -23.56 -25.31
N THR A 184 -6.70 -24.43 -25.85
CA THR A 184 -7.62 -24.33 -27.01
C THR A 184 -8.05 -22.94 -27.45
N GLN A 185 -8.00 -22.72 -28.77
CA GLN A 185 -8.63 -21.60 -29.46
C GLN A 185 -10.11 -21.50 -29.05
N PHE A 186 -10.45 -20.47 -28.27
CA PHE A 186 -11.84 -20.05 -28.16
C PHE A 186 -12.21 -19.36 -29.47
N SER A 187 -13.31 -19.81 -30.11
CA SER A 187 -13.78 -19.24 -31.36
C SER A 187 -14.20 -17.78 -31.13
N GLU A 188 -13.82 -16.89 -32.03
CA GLU A 188 -14.04 -15.43 -31.96
C GLU A 188 -15.52 -14.99 -32.02
N ASN A 189 -16.49 -15.91 -31.94
CA ASN A 189 -17.90 -15.65 -32.26
C ASN A 189 -18.88 -15.71 -31.07
N ASP A 190 -18.42 -15.76 -29.81
CA ASP A 190 -19.33 -15.66 -28.65
C ASP A 190 -19.59 -14.19 -28.27
N ASP A 191 -20.52 -13.56 -29.00
CA ASP A 191 -20.98 -12.15 -28.85
C ASP A 191 -21.70 -11.83 -27.52
N CYS A 192 -21.68 -12.71 -26.52
CA CYS A 192 -22.51 -12.59 -25.31
C CYS A 192 -21.82 -11.97 -24.09
N LEU A 193 -20.55 -11.57 -24.17
CA LEU A 193 -19.89 -10.82 -23.08
C LEU A 193 -19.16 -9.61 -23.64
N PRO A 194 -19.46 -8.36 -23.18
CA PRO A 194 -18.53 -7.26 -23.35
C PRO A 194 -17.33 -7.52 -22.43
N SER A 195 -16.46 -8.43 -22.87
CA SER A 195 -15.26 -8.82 -22.14
C SER A 195 -14.21 -7.73 -22.34
N PRO A 196 -13.55 -7.25 -21.28
CA PRO A 196 -12.38 -6.42 -21.46
C PRO A 196 -11.35 -7.24 -22.25
N ARG A 197 -10.96 -6.74 -23.43
CA ARG A 197 -9.97 -7.37 -24.32
C ARG A 197 -8.62 -7.62 -23.62
N THR A 198 -8.41 -6.98 -22.48
CA THR A 198 -7.22 -7.08 -21.63
C THR A 198 -7.58 -7.30 -20.16
N LEU A 199 -6.81 -8.11 -19.44
CA LEU A 199 -6.88 -8.24 -17.99
C LEU A 199 -5.80 -7.41 -17.30
N ALA A 200 -6.15 -6.82 -16.15
CA ALA A 200 -5.22 -6.14 -15.28
C ALA A 200 -4.44 -7.14 -14.40
N GLN A 201 -3.13 -6.95 -14.30
CA GLN A 201 -2.22 -7.71 -13.46
C GLN A 201 -1.27 -6.77 -12.73
N LEU A 202 -0.70 -7.22 -11.61
CA LEU A 202 0.30 -6.48 -10.85
C LEU A 202 1.69 -7.07 -11.10
N LYS A 203 2.64 -6.23 -11.51
CA LYS A 203 4.08 -6.47 -11.34
C LYS A 203 4.48 -5.80 -10.03
N PHE A 204 4.96 -6.52 -9.03
CA PHE A 204 5.25 -5.93 -7.72
C PHE A 204 6.61 -6.36 -7.16
N SER A 205 7.15 -5.51 -6.29
CA SER A 205 8.32 -5.75 -5.45
C SER A 205 7.96 -5.53 -3.99
N VAL A 206 8.74 -6.12 -3.10
CA VAL A 206 8.64 -5.98 -1.65
C VAL A 206 10.03 -5.64 -1.10
N ALA A 207 10.08 -4.73 -0.13
CA ALA A 207 11.30 -4.38 0.59
C ALA A 207 11.00 -4.17 2.08
N ASP A 208 11.93 -4.58 2.92
CA ASP A 208 11.86 -4.44 4.38
C ASP A 208 13.14 -3.78 4.91
N ALA A 209 13.03 -2.98 5.98
CA ALA A 209 14.16 -2.40 6.69
C ALA A 209 13.91 -2.31 8.21
N PHE A 210 14.96 -2.52 9.01
CA PHE A 210 14.92 -2.65 10.48
C PHE A 210 16.09 -1.93 11.17
#